data_AF-A0A4Y6RQT5-F1
#
_entry.id   AF-A0A4Y6RQT5-F1
#
_cell.length_a   1.000
_cell.length_b   1.000
_cell.length_c   1.000
_cell.angle_alpha   90.00
_cell.angle_beta   90.00
_cell.angle_gamma   90.00
#
_symmetry.space_group_name_H-M   'P 1'
#
loop_
_entity.id
_entity.type
_entity.pdbx_description
1 polymer ?
#
loop_
_entity_poly.entity_id
_entity_poly.type
_entity_poly.pdbx_seq_one_letter_code
_entity_poly.pdbx_strand_id
1 'polypeptide(L)'
;MQFQSSAKTNDDKRQDLRLQAGSWLKAAREEAGLSQRDLATKMGALYYTFISQIESGKGRLPADRYEIYAGALGVDKRDFAIKMLEFYEPTTYELIFNQKSGTE
;
A
#
# COMPACT_ATOMS: atom_id res chain seq x y z
N MET A 1 -24.15 10.58 27.00
CA MET A 1 -23.34 9.74 26.08
C MET A 1 -22.56 10.66 25.16
N GLN A 2 -21.25 10.79 25.36
CA GLN A 2 -20.37 11.59 24.50
C GLN A 2 -19.92 10.72 23.31
N PHE A 3 -20.41 11.03 22.11
CA PHE A 3 -19.98 10.44 20.83
C PHE A 3 -18.89 11.29 20.15
N GLN A 4 -17.86 11.72 20.89
CA GLN A 4 -16.77 12.50 20.30
C GLN A 4 -15.41 11.97 20.77
N SER A 5 -14.85 11.00 20.02
CA SER A 5 -13.41 10.65 20.05
C SER A 5 -12.97 9.54 19.07
N SER A 6 -13.89 8.75 18.49
CA SER A 6 -13.51 7.58 17.65
C SER A 6 -13.08 7.89 16.22
N ALA A 7 -13.57 8.98 15.60
CA ALA A 7 -13.25 9.30 14.20
C ALA A 7 -11.78 9.71 14.02
N LYS A 8 -11.28 10.59 14.91
CA LYS A 8 -9.89 11.10 14.88
C LYS A 8 -8.87 9.97 15.00
N THR A 9 -9.12 9.00 15.89
CA THR A 9 -8.23 7.85 16.09
C THR A 9 -8.24 6.87 14.90
N ASN A 10 -9.34 6.78 14.14
CA ASN A 10 -9.40 5.96 12.94
C ASN A 10 -8.67 6.62 11.76
N ASP A 11 -8.79 7.93 11.62
CA ASP A 11 -8.07 8.68 10.59
C ASP A 11 -6.55 8.66 10.83
N ASP A 12 -6.11 8.79 12.07
CA ASP A 12 -4.70 8.65 12.47
C ASP A 12 -4.17 7.25 12.12
N LYS A 13 -4.92 6.19 12.43
CA LYS A 13 -4.57 4.81 12.05
C LYS A 13 -4.49 4.62 10.54
N ARG A 14 -5.44 5.16 9.79
CA ARG A 14 -5.43 5.10 8.31
C ARG A 14 -4.23 5.85 7.73
N GLN A 15 -3.81 6.94 8.35
CA GLN A 15 -2.63 7.68 7.94
C GLN A 15 -1.35 6.89 8.22
N ASP A 16 -1.25 6.27 9.40
CA ASP A 16 -0.12 5.41 9.75
C ASP A 16 0.02 4.24 8.77
N LEU A 17 -1.08 3.55 8.45
CA LEU A 17 -1.09 2.46 7.47
C LEU A 17 -0.64 2.91 6.06
N ARG A 18 -0.99 4.14 5.65
CA ARG A 18 -0.48 4.70 4.37
C ARG A 18 1.02 4.97 4.42
N LEU A 19 1.54 5.43 5.56
CA LEU A 19 2.98 5.63 5.75
C LEU A 19 3.74 4.30 5.69
N GLN A 20 3.19 3.25 6.31
CA GLN A 20 3.75 1.90 6.25
C GLN A 20 3.76 1.35 4.82
N ALA A 21 2.64 1.48 4.09
CA ALA A 21 2.56 1.09 2.68
C ALA A 21 3.58 1.85 1.81
N GLY A 22 3.67 3.17 1.99
CA GLY A 22 4.63 4.02 1.28
C GLY A 22 6.09 3.63 1.57
N SER A 23 6.40 3.32 2.82
CA SER A 23 7.73 2.87 3.23
C SER A 23 8.09 1.51 2.62
N TRP A 24 7.13 0.57 2.57
CA TRP A 24 7.32 -0.72 1.92
C TRP A 24 7.57 -0.58 0.41
N LEU A 25 6.79 0.27 -0.27
CA LEU A 25 6.97 0.56 -1.70
C LEU A 25 8.34 1.20 -1.99
N LYS A 26 8.77 2.12 -1.12
CA LYS A 26 10.10 2.73 -1.19
C LYS A 26 11.20 1.68 -1.06
N ALA A 27 11.10 0.78 -0.09
CA ALA A 27 12.08 -0.30 0.11
C ALA A 27 12.14 -1.23 -1.10
N ALA A 28 11.00 -1.70 -1.61
CA ALA A 28 10.93 -2.54 -2.80
C ALA A 28 11.53 -1.85 -4.04
N ARG A 29 11.32 -0.53 -4.19
CA ARG A 29 11.93 0.26 -5.26
C ARG A 29 13.46 0.32 -5.13
N GLU A 30 13.97 0.53 -3.92
CA GLU A 30 15.39 0.62 -3.64
C GLU A 30 16.09 -0.74 -3.81
N GLU A 31 15.45 -1.83 -3.41
CA GLU A 31 15.90 -3.21 -3.66
C GLU A 31 15.96 -3.54 -5.15
N ALA A 32 15.02 -3.02 -5.94
CA ALA A 32 15.05 -3.11 -7.41
C ALA A 32 16.11 -2.20 -8.06
N GLY A 33 16.86 -1.41 -7.29
CA GLY A 33 17.89 -0.50 -7.78
C GLY A 33 17.35 0.71 -8.54
N LEU A 34 16.09 1.08 -8.32
CA LEU A 34 15.40 2.14 -9.08
C LEU A 34 15.36 3.44 -8.28
N SER A 35 15.59 4.59 -8.92
CA SER A 35 15.12 5.86 -8.39
C SER A 35 13.61 6.03 -8.59
N GLN A 36 12.99 7.02 -7.94
CA GLN A 36 11.57 7.34 -8.21
C GLN A 36 11.34 7.71 -9.69
N ARG A 37 12.32 8.35 -10.35
CA ARG A 37 12.24 8.66 -11.78
C ARG A 37 12.35 7.41 -12.65
N ASP A 38 13.21 6.47 -12.28
CA ASP A 38 13.35 5.21 -13.02
C ASP A 38 12.08 4.38 -12.92
N LEU A 39 11.49 4.30 -11.71
CA LEU A 39 10.21 3.64 -11.51
C LEU A 39 9.09 4.30 -12.34
N ALA A 40 8.98 5.63 -12.33
CA ALA A 40 8.02 6.37 -13.17
C ALA A 40 8.20 6.03 -14.65
N THR A 41 9.44 6.07 -15.13
CA THR A 41 9.80 5.77 -16.52
C THR A 41 9.44 4.34 -16.89
N LYS A 42 9.73 3.37 -16.03
CA LYS A 42 9.43 1.94 -16.25
C LYS A 42 7.93 1.66 -16.32
N MET A 43 7.12 2.44 -15.60
CA MET A 43 5.66 2.37 -15.66
C MET A 43 5.06 3.16 -16.84
N GLY A 44 5.88 3.72 -17.73
CA GLY A 44 5.43 4.49 -18.89
C GLY A 44 4.72 5.80 -18.52
N ALA A 45 4.98 6.31 -17.32
CA ALA A 45 4.13 7.29 -16.68
C ALA A 45 4.97 8.48 -16.20
N LEU A 46 4.74 9.68 -16.73
CA LEU A 46 5.37 10.93 -16.27
C LEU A 46 4.79 11.38 -14.92
N TYR A 47 4.87 10.53 -13.88
CA TYR A 47 4.25 10.78 -12.56
C TYR A 47 5.22 10.53 -11.39
N TYR A 48 6.46 11.02 -11.45
CA TYR A 48 7.40 10.89 -10.32
C TYR A 48 6.89 11.58 -9.04
N THR A 49 6.13 12.68 -9.17
CA THR A 49 5.51 13.37 -8.03
C THR A 49 4.46 12.52 -7.33
N PHE A 50 3.73 11.71 -8.10
CA PHE A 50 2.79 10.74 -7.56
C PHE A 50 3.52 9.67 -6.74
N ILE A 51 4.63 9.11 -7.25
CA ILE A 51 5.45 8.14 -6.51
C ILE A 51 5.91 8.72 -5.17
N SER A 52 6.42 9.95 -5.16
CA SER A 52 6.82 10.63 -3.92
C SER A 52 5.65 10.81 -2.93
N GLN A 53 4.45 11.13 -3.42
CA GLN A 53 3.25 11.26 -2.57
C GLN A 53 2.82 9.91 -1.97
N ILE A 54 2.90 8.82 -2.75
CA ILE A 54 2.61 7.47 -2.25
C ILE A 54 3.66 7.04 -1.22
N GLU A 55 4.95 7.17 -1.53
CA GLU A 55 6.05 6.78 -0.62
C GLU A 55 6.05 7.57 0.70
N SER A 56 5.50 8.79 0.70
CA SER A 56 5.35 9.63 1.90
C SER A 56 3.99 9.47 2.61
N GLY A 57 3.16 8.50 2.20
CA GLY A 57 1.84 8.22 2.81
C GLY A 57 0.79 9.31 2.59
N LYS A 58 1.09 10.34 1.80
CA LYS A 58 0.17 11.43 1.44
C LYS A 58 -0.92 10.98 0.47
N GLY A 59 -0.65 9.93 -0.31
CA GLY A 59 -1.62 9.29 -1.19
C GLY A 59 -1.74 7.80 -0.93
N ARG A 60 -2.80 7.21 -1.48
CA ARG A 60 -3.01 5.75 -1.56
C ARG A 60 -2.72 5.31 -3.00
N LEU A 61 -2.04 4.17 -3.18
CA LEU A 61 -1.87 3.57 -4.50
C LEU A 61 -3.22 3.00 -4.99
N PRO A 62 -3.75 3.47 -6.13
CA PRO A 62 -4.96 2.93 -6.74
C PRO A 62 -4.80 1.45 -7.13
N ALA A 63 -5.84 0.65 -6.94
CA ALA A 63 -5.79 -0.80 -7.17
C ALA A 63 -5.55 -1.18 -8.64
N ASP A 64 -6.04 -0.37 -9.59
CA ASP A 64 -5.78 -0.51 -11.03
C ASP A 64 -4.30 -0.33 -11.39
N ARG A 65 -3.47 0.19 -10.47
CA ARG A 65 -2.03 0.35 -10.64
C ARG A 65 -1.20 -0.76 -10.00
N TYR A 66 -1.80 -1.73 -9.31
CA TYR A 66 -1.02 -2.77 -8.62
C TYR A 66 -0.21 -3.62 -9.58
N GLU A 67 -0.81 -4.01 -10.71
CA GLU A 67 -0.14 -4.86 -11.69
C GLU A 67 1.12 -4.19 -12.29
N ILE A 68 1.02 -2.90 -12.64
CA ILE A 68 2.15 -2.17 -13.23
C ILE A 68 3.26 -1.90 -12.20
N TYR A 69 2.90 -1.64 -10.94
CA TYR A 69 3.88 -1.49 -9.85
C TYR A 69 4.59 -2.81 -9.56
N ALA A 70 3.84 -3.91 -9.41
CA ALA A 70 4.39 -5.24 -9.18
C ALA A 70 5.40 -5.61 -10.27
N GLY A 71 5.01 -5.45 -11.55
CA GLY A 71 5.90 -5.71 -12.69
C GLY A 71 7.14 -4.81 -12.73
N ALA A 72 6.99 -3.52 -12.40
CA ALA A 72 8.13 -2.60 -12.38
C ALA A 72 9.13 -2.89 -11.25
N LEU A 73 8.61 -3.31 -10.08
CA LEU A 73 9.39 -3.65 -8.90
C LEU A 73 9.92 -5.10 -8.91
N GLY A 74 9.44 -5.96 -9.82
CA GLY A 74 9.81 -7.37 -9.85
C GLY A 74 9.19 -8.19 -8.71
N VAL A 75 8.09 -7.72 -8.13
CA VAL A 75 7.33 -8.43 -7.09
C VAL A 75 6.23 -9.23 -7.77
N ASP A 76 5.92 -10.42 -7.25
CA ASP A 76 4.77 -11.19 -7.74
C ASP A 76 3.47 -10.38 -7.58
N LYS A 77 2.60 -10.43 -8.58
CA LYS A 77 1.38 -9.61 -8.64
C LYS A 77 0.42 -9.94 -7.50
N ARG A 78 0.30 -11.23 -7.15
CA ARG A 78 -0.57 -11.68 -6.05
C ARG A 78 0.00 -11.23 -4.72
N ASP A 79 1.29 -11.43 -4.50
CA ASP A 79 1.95 -11.02 -3.25
C ASP A 79 1.88 -9.51 -3.04
N PHE A 80 2.10 -8.74 -4.11
CA PHE A 80 1.93 -7.29 -4.08
C PHE A 80 0.50 -6.88 -3.71
N ALA A 81 -0.51 -7.49 -4.35
CA ALA A 81 -1.92 -7.18 -4.07
C ALA A 81 -2.32 -7.53 -2.63
N ILE A 82 -1.88 -8.68 -2.12
CA ILE A 82 -2.08 -9.10 -0.72
C ILE A 82 -1.44 -8.09 0.23
N LYS A 83 -0.21 -7.65 -0.07
CA LYS A 83 0.52 -6.68 0.75
C LYS A 83 -0.17 -5.32 0.77
N MET A 84 -0.70 -4.86 -0.36
CA MET A 84 -1.50 -3.62 -0.42
C MET A 84 -2.83 -3.75 0.34
N LEU A 85 -3.46 -4.93 0.30
CA LEU A 85 -4.68 -5.20 1.07
C LEU A 85 -4.43 -5.17 2.58
N GLU A 86 -3.34 -5.78 3.04
CA GLU A 86 -2.90 -5.77 4.45
C GLU A 86 -2.80 -4.33 4.98
N PHE A 87 -2.19 -3.42 4.21
CA PHE A 87 -2.07 -2.02 4.62
C PHE A 87 -3.37 -1.23 4.48
N TYR A 88 -4.05 -1.31 3.34
CA TYR A 88 -5.14 -0.38 3.05
C TYR A 88 -6.51 -0.82 3.56
N GLU A 89 -6.73 -2.13 3.70
CA GLU A 89 -8.00 -2.70 4.16
C GLU A 89 -7.73 -3.84 5.15
N PRO A 90 -7.08 -3.56 6.32
CA PRO A 90 -6.64 -4.59 7.26
C PRO A 90 -7.81 -5.46 7.75
N THR A 91 -9.00 -4.89 7.94
CA THR A 91 -10.19 -5.68 8.30
C THR A 91 -10.54 -6.71 7.22
N THR A 92 -10.48 -6.33 5.95
CA THR A 92 -10.73 -7.24 4.83
C THR A 92 -9.64 -8.31 4.74
N TYR A 93 -8.37 -7.92 4.95
CA TYR A 93 -7.25 -8.85 5.01
C TYR A 93 -7.47 -9.91 6.10
N GLU A 94 -7.82 -9.50 7.33
CA GLU A 94 -8.10 -10.41 8.44
C GLU A 94 -9.28 -11.34 8.15
N LEU A 95 -10.35 -10.87 7.51
CA LEU A 95 -11.49 -11.70 7.13
C LEU A 95 -11.12 -12.79 6.10
N ILE A 96 -10.20 -12.49 5.20
CA ILE A 96 -9.75 -13.43 4.14
C ILE A 96 -8.73 -14.42 4.68
N PHE A 97 -7.77 -13.98 5.49
CA PHE A 97 -6.60 -14.77 5.87
C PHE A 97 -6.58 -15.24 7.33
N ASN A 98 -7.34 -14.62 8.23
CA ASN A 98 -7.39 -14.96 9.65
C ASN A 98 -8.74 -15.57 10.05
N GLN A 99 -9.30 -16.40 9.18
CA GLN A 99 -10.36 -17.34 9.55
C GLN A 99 -9.78 -18.27 10.62
N LYS A 100 -9.99 -17.94 11.90
CA LYS A 100 -9.84 -18.94 12.96
C LYS A 100 -10.66 -20.13 12.53
N SER A 101 -9.99 -21.27 12.33
CA SER A 101 -10.59 -22.57 12.07
C SER A 101 -11.80 -22.72 13.00
N GLY A 102 -12.99 -22.65 12.41
CA GLY A 102 -14.21 -23.10 13.05
C GLY A 102 -13.93 -24.51 13.52
N THR A 103 -13.79 -24.65 14.83
CA THR A 103 -13.75 -25.95 15.50
C THR A 103 -15.21 -26.37 15.55
N GLU A 104 -15.59 -27.28 14.66
CA GLU A 104 -16.74 -28.16 14.80
C GLU A 104 -16.27 -29.60 14.65
#